data_AF-A0A6B3LTG6-F1
#
_entry.id   AF-A0A6B3LTG6-F1
#
_cell.length_a   1.000
_cell.length_b   1.000
_cell.length_c   1.000
_cell.angle_alpha   90.00
_cell.angle_beta   90.00
_cell.angle_gamma   90.00
#
_symmetry.space_group_name_H-M   'P 1'
#
loop_
_entity.id
_entity.type
_entity.pdbx_description
1 polymer ?
#
loop_
_entity_poly.entity_id
_entity_poly.type
_entity_poly.pdbx_seq_one_letter_code
_entity_poly.pdbx_strand_id
1 'polypeptide(L)'
;MLKPVQFGVMAIFFSTMLYGCSSGGNEDQSAATEHESGLAHQAAEAPAVDDGKGIGPVTSVEVGEGIDEALAGNGKAIFEGKCSACHQLSDQKIVGPGLAGVTEKRKPEWVMNMIINPEEMTKKDPTAKKLLAEHLTQMTNQNVNEDDARAILEFLRQNDKNS
;
A
#
# COMPACT_ATOMS: atom_id res chain seq x y z
N MET A 1 -17.67 -43.93 -33.67
CA MET A 1 -18.99 -43.86 -33.00
C MET A 1 -19.12 -42.49 -32.37
N LEU A 2 -19.82 -41.58 -33.02
CA LEU A 2 -20.03 -40.19 -32.61
C LEU A 2 -21.44 -40.07 -32.02
N LYS A 3 -21.57 -39.51 -30.82
CA LYS A 3 -22.85 -39.09 -30.23
C LYS A 3 -22.88 -37.56 -30.15
N PRO A 4 -23.91 -36.89 -30.68
CA PRO A 4 -24.10 -35.45 -30.50
C PRO A 4 -24.77 -35.19 -29.15
N VAL A 5 -24.31 -34.17 -28.42
CA VAL A 5 -25.00 -33.67 -27.22
C VAL A 5 -25.57 -32.29 -27.53
N GLN A 6 -26.86 -32.16 -27.24
CA GLN A 6 -27.75 -31.07 -27.63
C GLN A 6 -27.38 -29.72 -27.00
N PHE A 7 -27.51 -28.68 -27.82
CA PHE A 7 -27.65 -27.29 -27.40
C PHE A 7 -28.97 -27.09 -26.66
N GLY A 8 -28.90 -26.67 -25.40
CA GLY A 8 -30.04 -26.15 -24.63
C GLY A 8 -29.86 -24.65 -24.42
N VAL A 9 -30.47 -23.85 -25.29
CA VAL A 9 -30.66 -22.40 -25.09
C VAL A 9 -31.85 -22.22 -24.16
N MET A 10 -31.63 -21.80 -22.92
CA MET A 10 -32.69 -21.37 -22.01
C MET A 10 -32.53 -19.88 -21.75
N ALA A 11 -33.41 -19.12 -22.39
CA ALA A 11 -33.48 -17.68 -22.33
C ALA A 11 -34.48 -17.21 -21.27
N ILE A 12 -34.20 -16.02 -20.72
CA ILE A 12 -35.13 -15.05 -20.11
C ILE A 12 -35.59 -15.37 -18.67
N PHE A 13 -35.24 -14.49 -17.73
CA PHE A 13 -36.23 -13.76 -16.91
C PHE A 13 -35.66 -12.39 -16.50
N PHE A 14 -36.25 -11.35 -17.09
CA PHE A 14 -36.11 -9.94 -16.78
C PHE A 14 -36.89 -9.66 -15.48
N SER A 15 -36.28 -9.04 -14.47
CA SER A 15 -37.01 -8.42 -13.36
C SER A 15 -36.27 -7.17 -12.90
N THR A 16 -36.54 -6.09 -13.63
CA THR A 16 -36.32 -4.72 -13.18
C THR A 16 -37.42 -4.34 -12.20
N MET A 17 -37.08 -4.18 -10.92
CA MET A 17 -37.98 -3.62 -9.92
C MET A 17 -37.52 -2.19 -9.61
N LEU A 18 -38.15 -1.21 -10.27
CA LEU A 18 -38.04 0.20 -9.95
C LEU A 18 -39.27 0.60 -9.13
N TYR A 19 -39.06 0.99 -7.87
CA TYR A 19 -40.01 1.66 -6.99
C TYR A 19 -39.18 2.37 -5.90
N GLY A 20 -39.31 3.66 -5.59
CA GLY A 20 -40.20 4.69 -6.11
C GLY A 20 -39.74 6.07 -5.60
N CYS A 21 -40.14 7.13 -6.32
CA CYS A 21 -40.12 8.50 -5.84
C CYS A 21 -41.36 8.77 -5.00
N SER A 22 -41.17 9.25 -3.77
CA SER A 22 -42.20 9.91 -2.97
C SER A 22 -42.11 11.41 -3.23
N SER A 23 -43.15 11.98 -3.84
CA SER A 23 -43.36 13.42 -4.01
C SER A 23 -44.59 13.80 -3.18
N GLY A 24 -44.38 14.68 -2.20
CA GLY A 24 -45.44 15.31 -1.42
C GLY A 24 -44.92 16.66 -0.96
N GLY A 25 -45.18 17.70 -1.76
CA GLY A 25 -44.89 19.08 -1.43
C GLY A 25 -45.99 19.70 -0.58
N ASN A 26 -45.60 20.50 0.41
CA ASN A 26 -46.34 21.69 0.79
C ASN A 26 -45.34 22.76 1.24
N GLU A 27 -45.45 23.92 0.61
CA GLU A 27 -44.61 25.10 0.79
C GLU A 27 -45.07 25.85 2.04
N ASP A 28 -44.13 26.29 2.88
CA ASP A 28 -44.32 27.54 3.62
C ASP A 28 -42.96 28.23 3.78
N GLN A 29 -42.87 29.42 3.20
CA GLN A 29 -41.72 30.32 3.29
C GLN A 29 -41.87 31.17 4.55
N SER A 30 -40.85 31.20 5.41
CA SER A 30 -40.43 32.46 6.02
C SER A 30 -39.05 32.35 6.69
N ALA A 31 -38.19 33.26 6.24
CA ALA A 31 -37.14 33.94 6.99
C ALA A 31 -35.93 33.13 7.47
N ALA A 32 -34.92 33.12 6.58
CA ALA A 32 -33.50 33.32 6.83
C ALA A 32 -33.07 33.53 8.30
N THR A 33 -32.26 32.60 8.80
CA THR A 33 -31.09 32.93 9.61
C THR A 33 -30.01 31.88 9.32
N GLU A 34 -28.81 32.40 9.10
CA GLU A 34 -27.66 31.71 8.55
C GLU A 34 -27.18 30.58 9.45
N HIS A 35 -27.04 29.38 8.88
CA HIS A 35 -26.14 28.36 9.40
C HIS A 35 -25.21 27.97 8.25
N GLU A 36 -24.27 28.88 7.98
CA GLU A 36 -23.15 28.66 7.07
C GLU A 36 -22.41 27.40 7.49
N SER A 37 -22.41 26.46 6.54
CA SER A 37 -21.43 25.41 6.39
C SER A 37 -20.04 26.01 6.25
N GLY A 38 -19.38 26.26 7.38
CA GLY A 38 -17.97 26.62 7.44
C GLY A 38 -17.13 25.37 7.60
N LEU A 39 -16.58 24.89 6.49
CA LEU A 39 -15.55 23.85 6.41
C LEU A 39 -14.58 23.94 7.59
N ALA A 40 -14.58 22.89 8.43
CA ALA A 40 -13.48 22.64 9.34
C ALA A 40 -12.21 22.62 8.49
N HIS A 41 -11.39 23.63 8.74
CA HIS A 41 -10.07 23.84 8.20
C HIS A 41 -9.27 22.55 8.43
N GLN A 42 -9.25 21.64 7.46
CA GLN A 42 -8.07 20.81 7.27
C GLN A 42 -7.00 21.81 6.87
N ALA A 43 -6.25 22.27 7.88
CA ALA A 43 -4.97 22.89 7.65
C ALA A 43 -4.23 21.93 6.72
N ALA A 44 -3.96 22.39 5.50
CA ALA A 44 -2.97 21.75 4.67
C ALA A 44 -1.70 21.73 5.52
N GLU A 45 -1.38 20.54 6.02
CA GLU A 45 -0.18 20.32 6.79
C GLU A 45 0.98 20.79 5.91
N ALA A 46 1.73 21.78 6.41
CA ALA A 46 2.90 22.29 5.72
C ALA A 46 3.77 21.10 5.29
N PRO A 47 4.45 21.16 4.13
CA PRO A 47 5.28 20.05 3.68
C PRO A 47 6.23 19.68 4.83
N ALA A 48 6.02 18.50 5.40
CA ALA A 48 6.92 17.95 6.40
C ALA A 48 8.32 17.98 5.77
N VAL A 49 9.28 18.56 6.49
CA VAL A 49 10.67 18.49 6.10
C VAL A 49 10.98 17.00 5.87
N ASP A 50 11.41 16.64 4.66
CA ASP A 50 11.76 15.27 4.33
C ASP A 50 13.02 14.89 5.11
N ASP A 51 12.82 14.24 6.25
CA ASP A 51 13.88 13.73 7.11
C ASP A 51 14.42 12.38 6.61
N GLY A 52 13.94 11.90 5.46
CA GLY A 52 14.32 10.64 4.83
C GLY A 52 13.78 9.38 5.53
N LYS A 53 12.92 9.51 6.54
CA LYS A 53 12.26 8.36 7.22
C LYS A 53 10.94 7.96 6.58
N GLY A 54 10.44 8.77 5.67
CA GLY A 54 9.18 8.55 4.98
C GLY A 54 7.96 8.90 5.83
N ILE A 55 6.80 8.38 5.42
CA ILE A 55 5.49 8.68 5.97
C ILE A 55 4.92 7.41 6.61
N GLY A 56 4.84 7.39 7.94
CA GLY A 56 4.26 6.27 8.66
C GLY A 56 4.55 6.28 10.16
N PRO A 57 4.11 5.24 10.87
CA PRO A 57 4.24 5.15 12.32
C PRO A 57 5.68 4.88 12.79
N VAL A 58 6.55 4.35 11.93
CA VAL A 58 7.93 4.02 12.30
C VAL A 58 8.78 5.29 12.22
N THR A 59 9.11 5.83 13.39
CA THR A 59 9.89 7.09 13.52
C THR A 59 11.32 6.88 14.02
N SER A 60 11.64 5.70 14.53
CA SER A 60 12.99 5.30 14.96
C SER A 60 13.13 3.79 14.86
N VAL A 61 14.30 3.32 14.42
CA VAL A 61 14.62 1.89 14.43
C VAL A 61 16.04 1.70 14.94
N GLU A 62 16.18 0.86 15.97
CA GLU A 62 17.49 0.43 16.45
C GLU A 62 18.02 -0.72 15.58
N VAL A 63 19.20 -0.50 15.01
CA VAL A 63 19.86 -1.43 14.11
C VAL A 63 21.28 -1.65 14.62
N GLY A 64 21.57 -2.87 15.07
CA GLY A 64 22.89 -3.22 15.60
C GLY A 64 23.97 -3.30 14.51
N GLU A 65 25.24 -3.26 14.90
CA GLU A 65 26.38 -3.39 13.96
C GLU A 65 26.40 -4.74 13.22
N GLY A 66 25.89 -5.78 13.87
CA GLY A 66 25.77 -7.14 13.32
C GLY A 66 24.44 -7.41 12.63
N ILE A 67 24.37 -8.60 12.03
CA ILE A 67 23.11 -9.21 11.59
C ILE A 67 22.63 -10.11 12.73
N ASP A 68 21.39 -9.91 13.16
CA ASP A 68 20.67 -10.90 13.96
C ASP A 68 20.18 -12.03 13.03
N GLU A 69 20.91 -13.14 13.03
CA GLU A 69 20.66 -14.29 12.15
C GLU A 69 19.27 -14.90 12.37
N ALA A 70 18.75 -14.91 13.61
CA ALA A 70 17.43 -15.46 13.90
C ALA A 70 16.33 -14.55 13.35
N LEU A 71 16.48 -13.24 13.55
CA LEU A 71 15.54 -12.24 13.03
C LEU A 71 15.58 -12.18 11.49
N ALA A 72 16.77 -12.25 10.88
CA ALA A 72 16.93 -12.34 9.42
C ALA A 72 16.30 -13.63 8.86
N GLY A 73 16.45 -14.76 9.55
CA GLY A 73 15.79 -16.02 9.18
C GLY A 73 14.27 -15.91 9.16
N ASN A 74 13.67 -15.27 10.17
CA ASN A 74 12.24 -14.99 10.20
C ASN A 74 11.84 -14.04 9.06
N GLY A 75 12.60 -12.96 8.84
CA GLY A 75 12.39 -12.01 7.76
C GLY A 75 12.42 -12.64 6.38
N LYS A 76 13.33 -13.59 6.16
CA LYS A 76 13.44 -14.36 4.92
C LYS A 76 12.16 -15.14 4.64
N ALA A 77 11.64 -15.86 5.63
CA ALA A 77 10.41 -16.63 5.46
C ALA A 77 9.20 -15.73 5.11
N ILE A 78 9.11 -14.55 5.74
CA ILE A 78 8.06 -13.58 5.44
C ILE A 78 8.25 -13.01 4.04
N PHE A 79 9.47 -12.62 3.66
CA PHE A 79 9.80 -12.10 2.34
C PHE A 79 9.45 -13.09 1.23
N GLU A 80 9.80 -14.37 1.41
CA GLU A 80 9.48 -15.43 0.47
C GLU A 80 7.96 -15.58 0.28
N GLY A 81 7.18 -15.49 1.36
CA GLY A 81 5.72 -15.62 1.31
C GLY A 81 4.96 -14.38 0.84
N LYS A 82 5.49 -13.17 1.05
CA LYS A 82 4.75 -11.91 0.86
C LYS A 82 5.37 -10.95 -0.17
N CYS A 83 6.65 -11.07 -0.50
CA CYS A 83 7.38 -10.05 -1.29
C CYS A 83 7.99 -10.60 -2.59
N SER A 84 8.42 -11.87 -2.57
CA SER A 84 9.19 -12.51 -3.65
C SER A 84 8.45 -12.58 -5.00
N ALA A 85 7.11 -12.54 -4.99
CA ALA A 85 6.31 -12.51 -6.22
C ALA A 85 6.52 -11.22 -7.04
N CYS A 86 6.96 -10.14 -6.39
CA CYS A 86 7.10 -8.82 -7.01
C CYS A 86 8.53 -8.30 -7.04
N HIS A 87 9.37 -8.70 -6.07
CA HIS A 87 10.71 -8.17 -5.87
C HIS A 87 11.79 -9.26 -5.92
N GLN A 88 12.88 -8.95 -6.60
CA GLN A 88 14.11 -9.73 -6.55
C GLN A 88 15.08 -9.15 -5.54
N LEU A 89 15.90 -10.01 -4.96
CA LEU A 89 16.99 -9.64 -4.07
C LEU A 89 18.19 -9.02 -4.81
N SER A 90 18.26 -9.21 -6.14
CA SER A 90 19.20 -8.51 -7.02
C SER A 90 18.68 -7.12 -7.41
N ASP A 91 19.37 -6.46 -8.36
CA ASP A 91 18.93 -5.21 -8.98
C ASP A 91 17.85 -5.41 -10.06
N GLN A 92 17.51 -6.65 -10.38
CA GLN A 92 16.55 -6.98 -11.44
C GLN A 92 15.12 -6.58 -11.07
N LYS A 93 14.50 -5.75 -11.90
CA LYS A 93 13.07 -5.45 -11.85
C LYS A 93 12.24 -6.64 -12.36
N ILE A 94 11.16 -6.98 -11.65
CA ILE A 94 10.10 -7.89 -12.12
C ILE A 94 8.78 -7.13 -12.19
N VAL A 95 8.10 -7.00 -11.04
CA VAL A 95 6.95 -6.10 -10.88
C VAL A 95 7.42 -4.83 -10.20
N GLY A 96 7.99 -4.98 -9.00
CA GLY A 96 8.68 -3.93 -8.27
C GLY A 96 10.16 -3.82 -8.66
N PRO A 97 10.86 -2.77 -8.18
CA PRO A 97 12.30 -2.64 -8.31
C PRO A 97 13.05 -3.81 -7.64
N GLY A 98 14.25 -4.11 -8.14
CA GLY A 98 15.19 -4.95 -7.41
C GLY A 98 15.62 -4.32 -6.09
N LEU A 99 15.90 -5.15 -5.08
CA LEU A 99 16.16 -4.72 -3.70
C LEU A 99 17.64 -4.72 -3.30
N ALA A 100 18.56 -5.04 -4.21
CA ALA A 100 19.99 -4.98 -3.92
C ALA A 100 20.43 -3.59 -3.42
N GLY A 101 21.06 -3.56 -2.24
CA GLY A 101 21.56 -2.36 -1.58
C GLY A 101 20.46 -1.44 -1.06
N VAL A 102 19.22 -1.91 -0.91
CA VAL A 102 18.10 -1.05 -0.46
C VAL A 102 18.36 -0.48 0.93
N THR A 103 19.01 -1.24 1.81
CA THR A 103 19.31 -0.82 3.20
C THR A 103 20.50 0.13 3.29
N GLU A 104 21.29 0.24 2.22
CA GLU A 104 22.34 1.25 2.08
C GLU A 104 21.80 2.57 1.50
N LYS A 105 20.75 2.47 0.66
CA LYS A 105 20.14 3.61 -0.06
C LYS A 105 19.05 4.31 0.73
N ARG A 106 18.45 3.64 1.73
CA ARG A 106 17.27 4.09 2.46
C ARG A 106 17.46 3.88 3.95
N LYS A 107 16.89 4.79 4.75
CA LYS A 107 16.86 4.64 6.20
C LYS A 107 16.03 3.42 6.59
N PRO A 108 16.36 2.74 7.70
CA PRO A 108 15.57 1.66 8.28
C PRO A 108 14.07 1.99 8.40
N GLU A 109 13.76 3.19 8.91
CA GLU A 109 12.40 3.68 9.07
C GLU A 109 11.67 3.76 7.74
N TRP A 110 12.34 4.27 6.70
CA TRP A 110 11.75 4.42 5.38
C TRP A 110 11.41 3.06 4.77
N VAL A 111 12.31 2.07 4.90
CA VAL A 111 12.07 0.70 4.42
C VAL A 111 10.86 0.10 5.13
N MET A 112 10.81 0.20 6.46
CA MET A 112 9.69 -0.34 7.24
C MET A 112 8.37 0.38 6.92
N ASN A 113 8.37 1.72 6.83
CA ASN A 113 7.19 2.50 6.46
C ASN A 113 6.70 2.17 5.04
N MET A 114 7.61 1.94 4.08
CA MET A 114 7.23 1.50 2.73
C MET A 114 6.57 0.11 2.75
N ILE A 115 7.01 -0.80 3.62
CA ILE A 115 6.44 -2.15 3.73
C ILE A 115 5.02 -2.13 4.33
N ILE A 116 4.81 -1.36 5.41
CA ILE A 116 3.55 -1.39 6.17
C ILE A 116 2.54 -0.31 5.75
N ASN A 117 2.99 0.73 5.05
CA ASN A 117 2.17 1.88 4.65
C ASN A 117 2.41 2.33 3.19
N PRO A 118 2.50 1.40 2.21
CA PRO A 118 2.93 1.74 0.86
C PRO A 118 1.98 2.71 0.14
N GLU A 119 0.67 2.66 0.40
CA GLU A 119 -0.31 3.53 -0.27
C GLU A 119 -0.19 4.99 0.15
N GLU A 120 0.13 5.26 1.42
CA GLU A 120 0.32 6.63 1.89
C GLU A 120 1.71 7.15 1.53
N MET A 121 2.72 6.27 1.60
CA MET A 121 4.07 6.54 1.10
C MET A 121 4.01 7.00 -0.36
N THR A 122 3.38 6.24 -1.26
CA THR A 122 3.30 6.61 -2.68
C THR A 122 2.42 7.82 -2.97
N LYS A 123 1.64 8.34 -2.00
CA LYS A 123 0.90 9.60 -2.13
C LYS A 123 1.70 10.81 -1.66
N LYS A 124 2.47 10.64 -0.57
CA LYS A 124 3.05 11.76 0.20
C LYS A 124 4.58 11.78 0.19
N ASP A 125 5.26 10.64 0.28
CA ASP A 125 6.72 10.56 0.26
C ASP A 125 7.26 10.85 -1.16
N PRO A 126 8.13 11.87 -1.35
CA PRO A 126 8.63 12.23 -2.69
C PRO A 126 9.34 11.08 -3.40
N THR A 127 10.07 10.24 -2.66
CA THR A 127 10.81 9.11 -3.21
C THR A 127 9.87 7.99 -3.66
N ALA A 128 8.93 7.58 -2.82
CA ALA A 128 7.94 6.56 -3.14
C ALA A 128 7.03 6.99 -4.30
N LYS A 129 6.66 8.28 -4.37
CA LYS A 129 5.94 8.85 -5.53
C LYS A 129 6.71 8.68 -6.83
N LYS A 130 8.02 8.97 -6.81
CA LYS A 130 8.88 8.80 -7.99
C LYS A 130 8.98 7.32 -8.38
N LEU A 131 9.17 6.43 -7.41
CA LEU A 131 9.19 4.99 -7.65
C LEU A 131 7.87 4.49 -8.25
N LEU A 132 6.73 4.95 -7.74
CA LEU A 132 5.43 4.61 -8.33
C LEU A 132 5.30 5.10 -9.77
N ALA A 133 5.74 6.32 -10.06
CA ALA A 133 5.73 6.87 -11.42
C ALA A 133 6.64 6.09 -12.40
N GLU A 134 7.71 5.45 -11.89
CA GLU A 134 8.64 4.66 -12.70
C GLU A 134 8.16 3.20 -12.89
N HIS A 135 7.59 2.60 -11.84
CA HIS A 135 7.20 1.19 -11.84
C HIS A 135 5.73 0.96 -12.19
N LEU A 136 4.90 2.01 -12.15
CA LEU A 136 3.49 2.07 -12.55
C LEU A 136 2.56 1.05 -11.87
N THR A 137 3.05 0.36 -10.85
CA THR A 137 2.30 -0.63 -10.07
C THR A 137 2.29 -0.20 -8.62
N GLN A 138 1.09 -0.04 -8.05
CA GLN A 138 0.93 0.28 -6.63
C GLN A 138 1.29 -0.94 -5.79
N MET A 139 2.31 -0.79 -4.94
CA MET A 139 2.55 -1.74 -3.85
C MET A 139 1.41 -1.61 -2.84
N THR A 140 0.79 -2.72 -2.46
CA THR A 140 -0.24 -2.75 -1.40
C THR A 140 0.32 -3.38 -0.13
N ASN A 141 -0.22 -3.02 1.03
CA ASN A 141 0.18 -3.69 2.27
C ASN A 141 -0.21 -5.18 2.22
N GLN A 142 0.78 -6.07 2.36
CA GLN A 142 0.60 -7.53 2.34
C GLN A 142 0.22 -8.11 3.71
N ASN A 143 -0.55 -7.36 4.50
CA ASN A 143 -0.86 -7.70 5.88
C ASN A 143 0.42 -7.87 6.73
N VAL A 144 1.35 -6.92 6.59
CA VAL A 144 2.62 -6.86 7.33
C VAL A 144 2.48 -5.83 8.45
N ASN A 145 2.80 -6.24 9.68
CA ASN A 145 2.86 -5.36 10.85
C ASN A 145 4.31 -4.87 11.08
N GLU A 146 4.52 -4.03 12.10
CA GLU A 146 5.82 -3.44 12.38
C GLU A 146 6.91 -4.48 12.74
N ASP A 147 6.57 -5.51 13.53
CA ASP A 147 7.51 -6.57 13.93
C ASP A 147 7.95 -7.42 12.72
N ASP A 148 6.99 -7.81 11.87
CA ASP A 148 7.26 -8.52 10.62
C ASP A 148 8.13 -7.63 9.69
N ALA A 149 7.83 -6.33 9.60
CA ALA A 149 8.62 -5.40 8.80
C ALA A 149 10.05 -5.25 9.34
N ARG A 150 10.22 -5.25 10.67
CA ARG A 150 11.55 -5.25 11.30
C ARG A 150 12.33 -6.52 10.98
N ALA A 151 11.67 -7.68 10.96
CA ALA A 151 12.29 -8.94 10.54
C ALA A 151 12.72 -8.90 9.06
N ILE A 152 11.82 -8.46 8.17
CA ILE A 152 12.12 -8.29 6.73
C ILE A 152 13.29 -7.32 6.55
N LEU A 153 13.32 -6.19 7.26
CA LEU A 153 14.44 -5.26 7.22
C LEU A 153 15.76 -5.95 7.58
N GLU A 154 15.79 -6.78 8.63
CA GLU A 154 17.01 -7.51 9.01
C GLU A 154 17.47 -8.47 7.91
N PHE A 155 16.53 -9.15 7.26
CA PHE A 155 16.82 -10.00 6.12
C PHE A 155 17.39 -9.21 4.93
N LEU A 156 16.82 -8.04 4.61
CA LEU A 156 17.34 -7.18 3.54
C LEU A 156 18.74 -6.66 3.88
N ARG A 157 19.02 -6.34 5.15
CA ARG A 157 20.39 -5.99 5.60
C ARG A 157 21.37 -7.15 5.39
N GLN A 158 20.94 -8.38 5.70
CA GLN A 158 21.75 -9.57 5.47
C GLN A 158 22.02 -9.79 3.97
N ASN A 159 21.00 -9.60 3.13
CA ASN A 159 21.15 -9.68 1.68
C ASN A 159 22.20 -8.70 1.15
N ASP A 160 22.09 -7.43 1.56
CA ASP A 160 22.98 -6.36 1.09
C ASP A 160 24.42 -6.59 1.57
N LYS A 161 24.60 -7.08 2.80
CA LYS A 161 25.93 -7.45 3.33
C LYS A 161 26.62 -8.58 2.54
N ASN A 162 25.83 -9.45 1.91
CA ASN A 162 26.32 -10.63 1.18
C ASN A 162 26.44 -10.42 -0.34
N SER A 163 26.04 -9.24 -0.85
CA SER A 163 25.97 -8.93 -2.28
C SER A 163 27.24 -8.29 -2.85
#